data_AF-X1VJS7-F1
#
_entry.id   AF-X1VJS7-F1
#
_cell.length_a   1.000
_cell.length_b   1.000
_cell.length_c   1.000
_cell.angle_alpha   90.00
_cell.angle_beta   90.00
_cell.angle_gamma   90.00
#
_symmetry.space_group_name_H-M   'P 1'
#
loop_
_entity.id
_entity.type
_entity.pdbx_description
1 polymer ?
#
loop_
_entity_poly.entity_id
_entity_poly.type
_entity_poly.pdbx_seq_one_letter_code
_entity_poly.pdbx_strand_id
1 'polypeptide(L)'
;VWVLSKQIKLPCDRDDLLTAEHLKAKADEGNPYKTLIITTGTSMKGMGAAGVDIDYEVARIEAVIEEAKKQGILIVGAHIEGMARRVDATDAASIATVIPQSKLLLIREDSNEDGYFTKAAEEQGVPIITFKETLDLSDIFKQLFNLEG
;
A
#
# COMPACT_ATOMS: atom_id res chain seq x y z
N VAL A 1 -9.06 -0.77 3.93
CA VAL A 1 -8.86 0.33 2.96
C VAL A 1 -10.04 0.45 2.00
N TRP A 2 -10.20 -0.42 0.99
CA TRP A 2 -11.24 -0.28 -0.05
C TRP A 2 -12.67 -0.02 0.47
N VAL A 3 -13.14 -0.81 1.44
CA VAL A 3 -14.49 -0.65 2.03
C VAL A 3 -14.69 0.76 2.61
N LEU A 4 -13.69 1.28 3.31
CA LEU A 4 -13.76 2.60 3.94
C LEU A 4 -13.72 3.72 2.90
N SER A 5 -12.87 3.57 1.88
CA SER A 5 -12.84 4.48 0.73
C SER A 5 -14.22 4.59 0.06
N LYS A 6 -14.94 3.46 -0.09
CA LYS A 6 -16.31 3.45 -0.60
C LYS A 6 -17.30 4.16 0.34
N GLN A 7 -17.17 3.97 1.66
CA GLN A 7 -18.04 4.62 2.65
C GLN A 7 -17.94 6.15 2.59
N ILE A 8 -16.74 6.70 2.40
CA ILE A 8 -16.52 8.14 2.27
C ILE A 8 -16.68 8.66 0.82
N LYS A 9 -17.19 7.82 -0.10
CA LYS A 9 -17.38 8.14 -1.53
C LYS A 9 -16.10 8.56 -2.25
N LEU A 10 -14.92 8.13 -1.78
CA LEU A 10 -13.67 8.31 -2.50
C LEU A 10 -13.69 7.43 -3.76
N PRO A 11 -13.52 7.98 -4.97
CA PRO A 11 -13.36 7.18 -6.18
C PRO A 11 -12.09 6.31 -6.05
N CYS A 12 -12.28 5.00 -5.98
CA CYS A 12 -11.19 4.05 -5.85
C CYS A 12 -11.56 2.72 -6.47
N ASP A 13 -10.56 2.06 -7.03
CA ASP A 13 -10.62 0.66 -7.45
C ASP A 13 -9.79 -0.20 -6.50
N ARG A 14 -10.08 -1.50 -6.45
CA ARG A 14 -9.27 -2.51 -5.77
C ARG A 14 -8.98 -3.61 -6.76
N ASP A 15 -7.71 -3.94 -6.90
CA ASP A 15 -7.24 -5.06 -7.70
C ASP A 15 -6.08 -5.74 -6.97
N ASP A 16 -6.31 -6.95 -6.48
CA ASP A 16 -5.32 -7.72 -5.72
C ASP A 16 -4.18 -8.21 -6.63
N LEU A 17 -4.42 -8.29 -7.94
CA LEU A 17 -3.48 -8.74 -8.97
C LEU A 17 -3.11 -7.61 -9.96
N LEU A 18 -3.21 -6.36 -9.51
CA LEU A 18 -2.87 -5.18 -10.30
C LEU A 18 -1.53 -5.36 -11.04
N THR A 19 -1.50 -4.99 -12.32
CA THR A 19 -0.27 -5.02 -13.13
C THR A 19 0.09 -3.63 -13.65
N ALA A 20 1.33 -3.48 -14.12
CA ALA A 20 1.78 -2.24 -14.77
C ALA A 20 0.93 -1.92 -16.02
N GLU A 21 0.53 -2.94 -16.78
CA GLU A 21 -0.33 -2.78 -17.96
C GLU A 21 -1.69 -2.20 -17.59
N HIS A 22 -2.25 -2.57 -16.43
CA HIS A 22 -3.49 -1.98 -15.94
C HIS A 22 -3.33 -0.46 -15.74
N LEU A 23 -2.28 -0.03 -15.04
CA LEU A 23 -2.01 1.39 -14.81
C LEU A 23 -1.83 2.13 -16.13
N LYS A 24 -1.10 1.54 -17.08
CA LYS A 24 -0.91 2.10 -18.41
C LYS A 24 -2.23 2.22 -19.18
N ALA A 25 -3.06 1.18 -19.18
CA ALA A 25 -4.34 1.19 -19.86
C ALA A 25 -5.25 2.31 -19.32
N LYS A 26 -5.30 2.51 -18.00
CA LYS A 26 -6.06 3.61 -17.39
C LYS A 26 -5.57 4.99 -17.81
N ALA A 27 -4.25 5.16 -17.92
CA ALA A 27 -3.67 6.40 -18.43
C ALA A 27 -4.02 6.62 -19.92
N ASP A 28 -3.90 5.58 -20.75
CA ASP A 28 -4.21 5.61 -22.18
C ASP A 28 -5.70 5.88 -22.45
N GLU A 29 -6.59 5.39 -21.57
CA GLU A 29 -8.04 5.69 -21.57
C GLU A 29 -8.37 7.13 -21.12
N GLY A 30 -7.37 7.93 -20.73
CA GLY A 30 -7.56 9.31 -20.25
C GLY A 30 -8.05 9.40 -18.80
N ASN A 31 -7.98 8.30 -18.03
CA ASN A 31 -8.37 8.25 -16.63
C ASN A 31 -7.24 7.71 -15.74
N PRO A 32 -6.05 8.34 -15.73
CA PRO A 32 -4.93 7.88 -14.93
C PRO A 32 -5.23 7.97 -13.43
N TYR A 33 -4.75 7.00 -12.67
CA TYR A 33 -4.78 7.08 -11.22
C TYR A 33 -3.83 8.17 -10.71
N LYS A 34 -4.13 8.74 -9.54
CA LYS A 34 -3.30 9.75 -8.87
C LYS A 34 -2.57 9.20 -7.66
N THR A 35 -3.08 8.11 -7.09
CA THR A 35 -2.55 7.49 -5.89
C THR A 35 -2.66 5.98 -6.01
N LEU A 36 -1.57 5.30 -5.67
CA LEU A 36 -1.48 3.86 -5.53
C LEU A 36 -1.23 3.54 -4.05
N ILE A 37 -2.15 2.83 -3.42
CA ILE A 37 -1.98 2.34 -2.04
C ILE A 37 -1.63 0.86 -2.12
N ILE A 38 -0.46 0.48 -1.65
CA ILE A 38 -0.01 -0.91 -1.61
C ILE A 38 -0.01 -1.37 -0.15
N THR A 39 -0.89 -2.32 0.17
CA THR A 39 -0.92 -2.96 1.48
C THR A 39 0.10 -4.09 1.54
N THR A 40 1.06 -3.99 2.46
CA THR A 40 2.11 -4.98 2.71
C THR A 40 1.64 -6.04 3.70
N GLY A 41 2.32 -7.19 3.69
CA GLY A 41 1.92 -8.38 4.42
C GLY A 41 1.28 -9.41 3.50
N THR A 42 1.55 -10.68 3.77
CA THR A 42 1.11 -11.81 2.97
C THR A 42 0.05 -12.61 3.72
N SER A 43 -1.02 -12.96 3.02
CA SER A 43 -1.98 -13.94 3.53
C SER A 43 -1.54 -15.32 3.08
N MET A 44 -0.86 -16.07 3.96
CA MET A 44 -0.51 -17.48 3.71
C MET A 44 -1.73 -18.35 3.33
N LYS A 45 -2.95 -17.94 3.68
CA LYS A 45 -4.20 -18.62 3.27
C LYS A 45 -4.44 -18.59 1.75
N GLY A 46 -3.79 -17.69 1.02
CA GLY A 46 -3.86 -17.56 -0.44
C GLY A 46 -2.61 -18.09 -1.16
N MET A 47 -1.41 -17.78 -0.67
CA MET A 47 -0.17 -18.13 -1.40
C MET A 47 0.06 -19.65 -1.52
N GLY A 48 -0.26 -20.42 -0.47
CA GLY A 48 -0.16 -21.88 -0.49
C GLY A 48 -1.22 -22.58 -1.35
N ALA A 49 -2.36 -21.93 -1.63
CA ALA A 49 -3.45 -22.49 -2.43
C ALA A 49 -3.48 -21.97 -3.88
N ALA A 50 -2.90 -20.79 -4.13
CA ALA A 50 -2.83 -20.15 -5.45
C ALA A 50 -1.48 -20.39 -6.18
N GLY A 51 -0.49 -21.02 -5.52
CA GLY A 51 0.81 -21.31 -6.14
C GLY A 51 1.62 -20.07 -6.51
N VAL A 52 1.36 -18.94 -5.84
CA VAL A 52 2.05 -17.67 -6.11
C VAL A 52 3.38 -17.68 -5.38
N ASP A 53 4.46 -17.73 -6.16
CA ASP A 53 5.83 -17.57 -5.69
C ASP A 53 6.03 -16.14 -5.17
N ILE A 54 6.67 -15.98 -4.01
CA ILE A 54 7.00 -14.66 -3.48
C ILE A 54 7.90 -13.89 -4.46
N ASP A 55 8.75 -14.59 -5.22
CA ASP A 55 9.61 -13.96 -6.22
C ASP A 55 8.79 -13.38 -7.38
N TYR A 56 7.75 -14.09 -7.81
CA TYR A 56 6.80 -13.58 -8.81
C TYR A 56 6.06 -12.34 -8.27
N GLU A 57 5.62 -12.40 -7.02
CA GLU A 57 4.88 -11.30 -6.40
C GLU A 57 5.75 -10.04 -6.23
N VAL A 58 7.00 -10.21 -5.82
CA VAL A 58 7.99 -9.11 -5.74
C VAL A 58 8.19 -8.50 -7.12
N ALA A 59 8.46 -9.30 -8.15
CA ALA A 59 8.67 -8.79 -9.51
C ALA A 59 7.45 -8.03 -10.06
N ARG A 60 6.24 -8.52 -9.75
CA ARG A 60 4.99 -7.84 -10.14
C ARG A 60 4.83 -6.50 -9.44
N ILE A 61 5.06 -6.45 -8.12
CA ILE A 61 4.96 -5.22 -7.34
C ILE A 61 6.00 -4.19 -7.81
N GLU A 62 7.24 -4.62 -8.08
CA GLU A 62 8.29 -3.77 -8.63
C GLU A 62 7.87 -3.15 -9.97
N ALA A 63 7.35 -3.95 -10.90
CA ALA A 63 6.87 -3.46 -12.19
C ALA A 63 5.74 -2.42 -12.04
N VAL A 64 4.79 -2.66 -11.14
CA VAL A 64 3.71 -1.70 -10.82
C VAL A 64 4.26 -0.40 -10.24
N ILE A 65 5.22 -0.49 -9.29
CA ILE A 65 5.87 0.67 -8.68
C ILE A 65 6.64 1.48 -9.72
N GLU A 66 7.39 0.82 -10.61
CA GLU A 66 8.12 1.49 -11.69
C GLU A 66 7.18 2.25 -12.62
N GLU A 67 6.06 1.65 -13.01
CA GLU A 67 5.07 2.29 -13.86
C GLU A 67 4.39 3.45 -13.14
N ALA A 68 4.01 3.27 -11.88
CA ALA A 68 3.44 4.33 -11.04
C ALA A 68 4.38 5.55 -10.97
N LYS A 69 5.69 5.33 -10.81
CA LYS A 69 6.69 6.41 -10.81
C LYS A 69 6.78 7.12 -12.16
N LYS A 70 6.77 6.38 -13.28
CA LYS A 70 6.80 6.97 -14.63
C LYS A 70 5.61 7.90 -14.88
N GLN A 71 4.45 7.52 -14.36
CA GLN A 71 3.20 8.28 -14.48
C GLN A 71 3.06 9.40 -13.42
N GLY A 72 3.98 9.50 -12.45
CA GLY A 72 3.89 10.47 -11.36
C GLY A 72 2.80 10.17 -10.33
N ILE A 73 2.39 8.91 -10.21
CA ILE A 73 1.40 8.45 -9.23
C ILE A 73 2.02 8.48 -7.82
N LEU A 74 1.30 9.02 -6.84
CA LEU A 74 1.72 8.98 -5.44
C LEU A 74 1.65 7.54 -4.91
N ILE A 75 2.79 6.99 -4.48
CA ILE A 75 2.85 5.66 -3.88
C ILE A 75 2.72 5.77 -2.36
N VAL A 76 1.71 5.12 -1.79
CA VAL A 76 1.48 5.00 -0.35
C VAL A 76 1.73 3.56 0.07
N GLY A 77 2.73 3.37 0.92
CA GLY A 77 3.02 2.08 1.55
C GLY A 77 2.18 1.92 2.80
N ALA A 78 1.29 0.94 2.81
CA ALA A 78 0.40 0.70 3.94
C ALA A 78 0.74 -0.61 4.63
N HIS A 79 0.77 -0.60 5.96
CA HIS A 79 0.78 -1.81 6.77
C HIS A 79 -0.40 -1.72 7.75
N ILE A 80 -1.49 -2.42 7.42
CA ILE A 80 -2.79 -2.25 8.07
C ILE A 80 -3.19 -3.42 8.97
N GLU A 81 -2.36 -4.46 8.98
CA GLU A 81 -2.48 -5.61 9.86
C GLU A 81 -1.64 -5.39 11.12
N GLY A 82 -1.83 -6.22 12.14
CA GLY A 82 -1.05 -6.14 13.39
C GLY A 82 0.34 -6.79 13.28
N MET A 83 1.16 -6.64 14.32
CA MET A 83 2.54 -7.14 14.37
C MET A 83 2.72 -8.63 14.04
N ALA A 84 1.67 -9.45 14.25
CA ALA A 84 1.65 -10.86 13.82
C ALA A 84 1.83 -11.07 12.30
N ARG A 85 1.83 -10.01 11.49
CA ARG A 85 2.07 -9.99 10.04
C ARG A 85 3.40 -9.35 9.64
N ARG A 86 4.38 -9.41 10.54
CA ARG A 86 5.79 -9.02 10.31
C ARG A 86 6.76 -10.14 10.70
N VAL A 87 6.29 -11.38 10.71
CA VAL A 87 6.97 -12.50 11.38
C VAL A 87 7.58 -13.51 10.43
N ASP A 88 7.11 -13.56 9.17
CA ASP A 88 7.62 -14.50 8.17
C ASP A 88 8.40 -13.79 7.04
N ALA A 89 9.15 -14.59 6.28
CA ALA A 89 10.02 -14.11 5.22
C ALA A 89 9.24 -13.46 4.07
N THR A 90 8.01 -13.90 3.84
CA THR A 90 7.13 -13.38 2.79
C THR A 90 6.59 -11.98 3.15
N ASP A 91 6.21 -11.78 4.41
CA ASP A 91 5.87 -10.47 4.97
C ASP A 91 7.06 -9.51 4.85
N ALA A 92 8.24 -9.95 5.28
CA ALA A 92 9.47 -9.16 5.22
C ALA A 92 9.83 -8.76 3.78
N ALA A 93 9.72 -9.68 2.81
CA ALA A 93 9.96 -9.41 1.40
C ALA A 93 8.98 -8.37 0.84
N SER A 94 7.69 -8.49 1.14
CA SER A 94 6.68 -7.51 0.71
C SER A 94 6.95 -6.11 1.27
N ILE A 95 7.31 -6.02 2.55
CA ILE A 95 7.64 -4.77 3.24
C ILE A 95 8.90 -4.14 2.64
N ALA A 96 9.96 -4.93 2.45
CA ALA A 96 11.22 -4.47 1.88
C ALA A 96 11.08 -3.99 0.43
N THR A 97 10.13 -4.54 -0.32
CA THR A 97 9.84 -4.13 -1.70
C THR A 97 9.10 -2.80 -1.76
N VAL A 98 8.10 -2.60 -0.88
CA VAL A 98 7.16 -1.47 -0.97
C VAL A 98 7.62 -0.24 -0.18
N ILE A 99 8.06 -0.44 1.07
CA ILE A 99 8.33 0.69 2.00
C ILE A 99 9.39 1.65 1.46
N PRO A 100 10.55 1.19 0.92
CA PRO A 100 11.57 2.09 0.37
C PRO A 100 11.14 2.90 -0.86
N GLN A 101 10.02 2.50 -1.48
CA GLN A 101 9.51 3.12 -2.72
C GLN A 101 8.37 4.10 -2.46
N SER A 102 7.90 4.16 -1.22
CA SER A 102 6.72 4.92 -0.81
C SER A 102 7.05 6.38 -0.53
N LYS A 103 6.09 7.27 -0.76
CA LYS A 103 6.18 8.71 -0.43
C LYS A 103 5.33 9.11 0.76
N LEU A 104 4.58 8.17 1.30
CA LEU A 104 3.81 8.26 2.53
C LEU A 104 3.69 6.85 3.09
N LEU A 105 3.90 6.70 4.40
CA LEU A 105 3.63 5.45 5.11
C LEU A 105 2.33 5.57 5.90
N LEU A 106 1.48 4.55 5.80
CA LEU A 106 0.22 4.44 6.52
C LEU A 106 0.23 3.17 7.38
N ILE A 107 0.48 3.31 8.67
CA ILE A 107 0.93 2.19 9.52
C ILE A 107 0.00 2.02 10.72
N ARG A 108 -0.47 0.78 10.96
CA ARG A 108 -1.21 0.49 12.20
C ARG A 108 -0.26 0.58 13.40
N GLU A 109 -0.64 1.30 14.44
CA GLU A 109 0.25 1.61 15.58
C GLU A 109 0.90 0.36 16.19
N ASP A 110 0.10 -0.67 16.46
CA ASP A 110 0.58 -1.91 17.08
C ASP A 110 1.46 -2.76 16.15
N SER A 111 1.57 -2.43 14.87
CA SER A 111 2.49 -3.07 13.93
C SER A 111 3.87 -2.42 13.93
N ASN A 112 4.04 -1.32 14.67
CA ASN A 112 5.23 -0.47 14.69
C ASN A 112 5.75 -0.23 16.12
N GLU A 113 5.41 -1.09 17.08
CA GLU A 113 5.86 -0.93 18.48
C GLU A 113 7.39 -0.98 18.62
N ASP A 114 8.07 -1.65 17.69
CA ASP A 114 9.54 -1.72 17.59
C ASP A 114 10.16 -0.50 16.88
N GLY A 115 9.34 0.44 16.39
CA GLY A 115 9.77 1.63 15.67
C GLY A 115 10.31 1.38 14.26
N TYR A 116 10.16 0.17 13.71
CA TYR A 116 10.70 -0.18 12.39
C TYR A 116 10.27 0.77 11.26
N PHE A 117 8.97 1.03 11.13
CA PHE A 117 8.45 1.91 10.09
C PHE A 117 8.74 3.37 10.38
N THR A 118 8.78 3.76 11.66
CA THR A 118 9.19 5.12 12.05
C THR A 118 10.60 5.41 11.56
N LYS A 119 11.54 4.51 11.88
CA LYS A 119 12.93 4.61 11.43
C LYS A 119 13.03 4.61 9.90
N ALA A 120 12.29 3.73 9.23
CA ALA A 120 12.27 3.69 7.77
C ALA A 120 11.74 4.99 7.14
N ALA A 121 10.74 5.63 7.76
CA ALA A 121 10.20 6.92 7.30
C ALA A 121 11.22 8.05 7.48
N GLU A 122 11.89 8.09 8.64
CA GLU A 122 12.93 9.07 8.98
C GLU A 122 14.13 8.97 8.02
N GLU A 123 14.63 7.76 7.79
CA GLU A 123 15.75 7.50 6.87
C GLU A 123 15.43 7.92 5.42
N GLN A 124 14.17 7.80 5.01
CA GLN A 124 13.70 8.20 3.68
C GLN A 124 13.26 9.66 3.59
N GLY A 125 13.03 10.33 4.72
CA GLY A 125 12.47 11.69 4.77
C GLY A 125 11.03 11.76 4.28
N VAL A 126 10.21 10.72 4.52
CA VAL A 126 8.79 10.67 4.10
C VAL A 126 7.86 10.73 5.31
N PRO A 127 6.65 11.30 5.17
CA PRO A 127 5.67 11.30 6.24
C PRO A 127 5.23 9.87 6.60
N ILE A 128 4.96 9.68 7.89
CA ILE A 128 4.31 8.49 8.45
C ILE A 128 3.03 8.91 9.17
N ILE A 129 1.92 8.27 8.83
CA ILE A 129 0.63 8.41 9.52
C ILE A 129 0.36 7.10 10.23
N THR A 130 0.22 7.16 11.56
CA THR A 130 -0.17 6.01 12.36
C THR A 130 -1.65 6.04 12.73
N PHE A 131 -2.26 4.87 12.87
CA PHE A 131 -3.67 4.74 13.27
C PHE A 131 -3.87 3.52 14.17
N LYS A 132 -4.88 3.57 15.06
CA LYS A 132 -5.14 2.49 16.01
C LYS A 132 -6.09 1.46 15.41
N GLU A 133 -7.25 1.95 15.00
CA GLU A 133 -8.33 1.13 14.50
C GLU A 133 -8.50 1.33 13.01
N THR A 134 -8.87 0.26 12.30
CA THR A 134 -9.11 0.34 10.85
C THR A 134 -10.14 1.43 10.51
N LEU A 135 -11.11 1.69 11.40
CA LEU A 135 -12.14 2.72 11.19
C LEU A 135 -11.57 4.15 11.13
N ASP A 136 -10.46 4.43 11.82
CA ASP A 136 -9.78 5.73 11.86
C ASP A 136 -9.28 6.15 10.46
N LEU A 137 -9.04 5.18 9.57
CA LEU A 137 -8.60 5.43 8.20
C LEU A 137 -9.61 6.26 7.40
N SER A 138 -10.89 6.25 7.79
CA SER A 138 -11.91 7.03 7.11
C SER A 138 -11.63 8.53 7.22
N ASP A 139 -11.34 9.01 8.42
CA ASP A 139 -11.06 10.42 8.68
C ASP A 139 -9.67 10.81 8.15
N ILE A 140 -8.70 9.90 8.25
CA ILE A 140 -7.37 10.08 7.61
C ILE A 140 -7.51 10.29 6.11
N PHE A 141 -8.31 9.48 5.41
CA PHE A 141 -8.49 9.62 3.96
C PHE A 141 -9.27 10.89 3.59
N LYS A 142 -10.26 11.30 4.39
CA LYS A 142 -10.93 12.59 4.17
C LYS A 142 -9.96 13.76 4.22
N GLN A 143 -9.05 13.76 5.19
CA GLN A 143 -8.02 14.78 5.31
C GLN A 143 -6.99 14.69 4.18
N LEU A 144 -6.47 13.49 3.90
CA LEU A 144 -5.42 13.26 2.91
C LEU A 144 -5.87 13.64 1.49
N PHE A 145 -7.14 13.37 1.15
CA PHE A 145 -7.71 13.66 -0.16
C PHE A 145 -8.59 14.92 -0.18
N ASN A 146 -8.56 15.72 0.88
CA ASN A 146 -9.31 16.98 1.03
C ASN A 146 -10.80 16.85 0.65
N LEU A 147 -11.45 15.80 1.16
CA LEU A 147 -12.88 15.51 0.91
C LEU A 147 -13.83 16.31 1.81
N GLU A 148 -13.32 17.07 2.78
CA GLU A 148 -14.09 17.93 3.69
C GLU A 148 -14.09 19.41 3.27
N GLY A 149 -13.78 19.69 2.00
CA GLY A 149 -13.87 21.03 1.38
C GLY A 149 -15.23 21.35 0.78
#